data_AF-A0A2E9P008-F1
#
_entry.id   AF-A0A2E9P008-F1
#
_cell.length_a   1.000
_cell.length_b   1.000
_cell.length_c   1.000
_cell.angle_alpha   90.00
_cell.angle_beta   90.00
_cell.angle_gamma   90.00
#
_symmetry.space_group_name_H-M   'P 1'
#
loop_
_entity.id
_entity.type
_entity.pdbx_description
1 polymer ?
#
loop_
_entity_poly.entity_id
_entity_poly.type
_entity_poly.pdbx_seq_one_letter_code
_entity_poly.pdbx_strand_id
1 'polypeptide(L)'
;MLNTVYKDAIINRDKMLSILKGPKFEQILQKARNNWVEFTPTKEEVVTAGIDSSFNNTKFQGIELWATTAVSIKSNGEILVDLHKSGLGSADDISSVASKMEIEACEKTIDEVDMVLMDGSLHSQLMTRQANLGSTIVRIMKKKDNVVFIAKTSNTKKQFEKLGSLAGDIFYYNHVTNNPGFSKIFVEKKYGSDKIISSTFVRLSDSTPIIKLEFLGEHHDESEIKSIMNKLYKTSVGGYPYALKLAHNNCKISDKELAKMVSLLGLSNEIGSREVLG
;
A
#
# COMPACT_ATOMS: atom_id res chain seq x y z
N MET A 1 24.01 -25.17 -6.25
CA MET A 1 22.53 -25.15 -6.22
C MET A 1 21.96 -24.00 -7.06
N LEU A 2 22.44 -22.75 -6.93
CA LEU A 2 21.99 -21.64 -7.79
C LEU A 2 22.15 -21.91 -9.31
N ASN A 3 23.32 -22.40 -9.76
CA ASN A 3 23.61 -22.59 -11.19
C ASN A 3 22.69 -23.63 -11.87
N THR A 4 22.29 -24.69 -11.17
CA THR A 4 21.38 -25.71 -11.71
C THR A 4 19.95 -25.20 -11.78
N VAL A 5 19.52 -24.38 -10.82
CA VAL A 5 18.20 -23.71 -10.84
C VAL A 5 18.09 -22.72 -12.00
N TYR A 6 19.13 -21.92 -12.26
CA TYR A 6 19.12 -21.01 -13.41
C TYR A 6 19.11 -21.74 -14.75
N LYS A 7 19.88 -22.83 -14.86
CA LYS A 7 19.88 -23.65 -16.06
C LYS A 7 18.50 -24.25 -16.33
N ASP A 8 17.83 -24.77 -15.29
CA ASP A 8 16.47 -25.28 -15.39
C ASP A 8 15.45 -24.21 -15.77
N ALA A 9 15.55 -22.99 -15.20
CA ALA A 9 14.68 -21.87 -15.56
C ALA A 9 14.84 -21.45 -17.03
N ILE A 10 16.07 -21.47 -17.56
CA ILE A 10 16.34 -21.17 -18.98
C ILE A 10 15.72 -22.26 -19.87
N ILE A 11 15.92 -23.53 -19.53
CA ILE A 11 15.35 -24.67 -20.27
C ILE A 11 13.81 -24.59 -20.31
N ASN A 12 13.18 -24.22 -19.19
CA ASN A 12 11.73 -24.15 -19.06
C ASN A 12 11.12 -22.79 -19.44
N ARG A 13 11.93 -21.82 -19.90
CA ARG A 13 11.51 -20.42 -20.11
C ARG A 13 10.24 -20.29 -20.95
N ASP A 14 10.20 -20.92 -22.12
CA ASP A 14 9.06 -20.79 -23.03
C ASP A 14 7.80 -21.43 -22.47
N LYS A 15 7.94 -22.57 -21.77
CA LYS A 15 6.84 -23.22 -21.07
C LYS A 15 6.29 -22.31 -19.97
N MET A 16 7.16 -21.68 -19.17
CA MET A 16 6.73 -20.76 -18.11
C MET A 16 6.09 -19.49 -18.67
N LEU A 17 6.66 -18.91 -19.73
CA LEU A 17 6.12 -17.70 -20.38
C LEU A 17 4.87 -17.97 -21.21
N SER A 18 4.58 -19.22 -21.58
CA SER A 18 3.35 -19.59 -22.30
C SER A 18 2.07 -19.19 -21.53
N ILE A 19 2.16 -19.10 -20.20
CA ILE A 19 1.09 -18.62 -19.31
C ILE A 19 0.69 -17.16 -19.61
N LEU A 20 1.64 -16.37 -20.12
CA LEU A 20 1.44 -14.97 -20.49
C LEU A 20 1.06 -14.82 -21.97
N LYS A 21 0.59 -15.90 -22.61
CA LYS A 21 0.24 -15.94 -24.02
C LYS A 21 -1.03 -16.77 -24.21
N GLY A 22 -1.64 -16.64 -25.39
CA GLY A 22 -2.76 -17.48 -25.83
C GLY A 22 -4.15 -16.87 -25.62
N PRO A 23 -5.21 -17.56 -26.06
CA PRO A 23 -6.53 -16.95 -26.25
C PRO A 23 -7.14 -16.35 -24.98
N LYS A 24 -6.98 -17.01 -23.83
CA LYS A 24 -7.49 -16.50 -22.55
C LYS A 24 -6.74 -15.23 -22.11
N PHE A 25 -5.42 -15.20 -22.30
CA PHE A 25 -4.61 -14.03 -21.96
C PHE A 25 -5.02 -12.83 -22.82
N GLU A 26 -5.14 -13.01 -24.13
CA GLU A 26 -5.60 -11.96 -25.05
C GLU A 26 -7.03 -11.49 -24.75
N GLN A 27 -7.93 -12.39 -24.37
CA GLN A 27 -9.28 -12.01 -23.93
C GLN A 27 -9.25 -11.11 -22.69
N ILE A 28 -8.38 -11.41 -21.71
CA ILE A 28 -8.21 -10.56 -20.53
C ILE A 28 -7.62 -9.20 -20.93
N LEU A 29 -6.59 -9.18 -21.79
CA LEU A 29 -6.02 -7.93 -22.28
C LEU A 29 -7.06 -7.08 -23.03
N GLN A 30 -7.88 -7.68 -23.89
CA GLN A 30 -8.95 -6.96 -24.57
C GLN A 30 -9.97 -6.39 -23.57
N LYS A 31 -10.35 -7.16 -22.55
CA LYS A 31 -11.25 -6.68 -21.50
C LYS A 31 -10.63 -5.54 -20.70
N ALA A 32 -9.35 -5.63 -20.37
CA ALA A 32 -8.61 -4.58 -19.69
C ALA A 32 -8.53 -3.30 -20.53
N ARG A 33 -8.25 -3.39 -21.85
CA ARG A 33 -8.32 -2.24 -22.79
C ARG A 33 -9.70 -1.57 -22.76
N ASN A 34 -10.77 -2.37 -22.88
CA ASN A 34 -12.14 -1.87 -22.89
C ASN A 34 -12.59 -1.25 -21.54
N ASN A 35 -11.91 -1.61 -20.45
CA ASN A 35 -12.15 -1.07 -19.12
C ASN A 35 -11.25 0.14 -18.81
N TRP A 36 -10.24 0.43 -19.62
CA TRP A 36 -9.35 1.57 -19.41
C TRP A 36 -9.98 2.84 -19.99
N VAL A 37 -10.01 3.89 -19.18
CA VAL A 37 -10.43 5.23 -19.56
C VAL A 37 -9.15 6.07 -19.67
N GLU A 38 -8.81 6.47 -20.89
CA GLU A 38 -7.68 7.38 -21.10
C GLU A 38 -8.02 8.75 -20.53
N PHE A 39 -7.11 9.28 -19.73
CA PHE A 39 -7.25 10.60 -19.13
C PHE A 39 -5.87 11.12 -18.75
N THR A 40 -5.50 12.26 -19.34
CA THR A 40 -4.28 12.97 -18.98
C THR A 40 -4.58 13.96 -17.86
N PRO A 41 -4.07 13.71 -16.63
CA PRO A 41 -4.35 14.61 -15.51
C PRO A 41 -3.68 15.98 -15.71
N THR A 42 -4.34 17.00 -15.18
CA THR A 42 -3.82 18.37 -15.08
C THR A 42 -3.46 18.66 -13.62
N LYS A 43 -2.63 19.68 -13.38
CA LYS A 43 -2.26 20.03 -12.00
C LYS A 43 -3.41 20.76 -11.32
N GLU A 44 -3.89 20.20 -10.22
CA GLU A 44 -4.86 20.82 -9.32
C GLU A 44 -4.21 21.07 -7.96
N GLU A 45 -4.43 22.25 -7.38
CA GLU A 45 -3.87 22.58 -6.06
C GLU A 45 -4.51 21.72 -4.98
N VAL A 46 -3.68 21.19 -4.08
CA VAL A 46 -4.09 20.30 -3.00
C VAL A 46 -3.01 20.27 -1.92
N VAL A 47 -3.42 20.27 -0.67
CA VAL A 47 -2.57 19.90 0.46
C VAL A 47 -2.77 18.41 0.74
N THR A 48 -1.73 17.62 0.51
CA THR A 48 -1.73 16.17 0.79
C THR A 48 -0.79 15.82 1.94
N ALA A 49 -1.20 14.85 2.76
CA ALA A 49 -0.32 14.18 3.72
C ALA A 49 -0.34 12.67 3.46
N GLY A 50 0.85 12.06 3.49
CA GLY A 50 1.04 10.62 3.36
C GLY A 50 1.25 10.00 4.73
N ILE A 51 0.67 8.82 4.94
CA ILE A 51 0.78 8.03 6.16
C ILE A 51 1.35 6.66 5.82
N ASP A 52 2.39 6.27 6.54
CA ASP A 52 2.99 4.93 6.50
C ASP A 52 3.49 4.57 7.90
N SER A 53 3.61 3.27 8.15
CA SER A 53 4.15 2.73 9.39
C SER A 53 5.23 1.70 9.12
N SER A 54 6.12 1.54 10.10
CA SER A 54 7.15 0.52 10.04
C SER A 54 7.27 -0.14 11.41
N PHE A 55 7.67 -1.39 11.41
CA PHE A 55 8.06 -2.08 12.62
C PHE A 55 9.25 -2.98 12.33
N ASN A 56 10.05 -3.21 13.35
CA ASN A 56 11.15 -4.14 13.30
C ASN A 56 11.40 -4.75 14.69
N ASN A 57 11.99 -5.93 14.72
CA ASN A 57 12.31 -6.66 15.94
C ASN A 57 13.66 -7.36 15.84
N THR A 58 14.26 -7.62 16.98
CA THR A 58 15.46 -8.46 17.10
C THR A 58 15.36 -9.32 18.35
N LYS A 59 15.86 -10.56 18.26
CA LYS A 59 15.68 -11.60 19.27
C LYS A 59 16.99 -11.90 19.98
N PHE A 60 16.91 -12.04 21.29
CA PHE A 60 18.03 -12.35 22.17
C PHE A 60 17.64 -13.46 23.14
N GLN A 61 18.25 -14.64 23.07
CA GLN A 61 18.09 -15.72 24.07
C GLN A 61 16.64 -15.93 24.61
N GLY A 62 15.63 -15.87 23.73
CA GLY A 62 14.22 -16.06 24.10
C GLY A 62 13.43 -14.79 24.48
N ILE A 63 14.07 -13.61 24.54
CA ILE A 63 13.41 -12.30 24.62
C ILE A 63 13.52 -11.55 23.29
N GLU A 64 12.58 -10.65 23.04
CA GLU A 64 12.51 -9.88 21.80
C GLU A 64 12.47 -8.39 22.11
N LEU A 65 13.34 -7.60 21.48
CA LEU A 65 13.21 -6.15 21.44
C LEU A 65 12.47 -5.80 20.15
N TRP A 66 11.42 -5.01 20.26
CA TRP A 66 10.65 -4.55 19.11
C TRP A 66 10.44 -3.05 19.16
N ALA A 67 10.30 -2.45 17.97
CA ALA A 67 9.96 -1.05 17.79
C ALA A 67 8.95 -0.90 16.65
N THR A 68 8.12 0.13 16.76
CA THR A 68 7.10 0.49 15.78
C THR A 68 6.99 1.99 15.69
N THR A 69 6.83 2.49 14.47
CA THR A 69 6.69 3.91 14.14
C THR A 69 5.53 4.10 13.17
N ALA A 70 4.89 5.26 13.22
CA ALA A 70 3.96 5.70 12.18
C ALA A 70 4.09 7.22 11.99
N VAL A 71 4.16 7.64 10.74
CA VAL A 71 4.43 9.04 10.38
C VAL A 71 3.33 9.53 9.45
N SER A 72 2.84 10.75 9.73
CA SER A 72 2.05 11.55 8.79
C SER A 72 2.87 12.76 8.36
N ILE A 73 3.08 12.94 7.05
CA ILE A 73 3.94 13.98 6.52
C ILE A 73 3.34 14.59 5.24
N LYS A 74 3.33 15.92 5.16
CA LYS A 74 2.87 16.66 3.98
C LYS A 74 3.85 16.52 2.82
N SER A 75 3.37 16.77 1.60
CA SER A 75 4.21 16.77 0.39
C SER A 75 5.33 17.82 0.39
N ASN A 76 5.23 18.86 1.24
CA ASN A 76 6.28 19.86 1.45
C ASN A 76 7.34 19.45 2.51
N GLY A 77 7.20 18.28 3.14
CA GLY A 77 8.11 17.78 4.17
C GLY A 77 7.72 18.10 5.62
N GLU A 78 6.63 18.84 5.85
CA GLU A 78 6.13 19.12 7.20
C GLU A 78 5.53 17.85 7.83
N ILE A 79 6.10 17.40 8.95
CA ILE A 79 5.59 16.27 9.74
C ILE A 79 4.41 16.75 10.58
N LEU A 80 3.26 16.11 10.42
CA LEU A 80 2.04 16.38 11.20
C LEU A 80 1.93 15.46 12.40
N VAL A 81 2.34 14.20 12.23
CA VAL A 81 2.25 13.18 13.27
C VAL A 81 3.50 12.31 13.20
N ASP A 82 4.09 12.04 14.37
CA ASP A 82 5.24 11.14 14.53
C ASP A 82 5.03 10.31 15.80
N LEU A 83 4.62 9.05 15.63
CA LEU A 83 4.29 8.14 16.73
C LEU A 83 5.37 7.07 16.84
N HIS A 84 5.73 6.71 18.08
CA HIS A 84 6.72 5.70 18.38
C HIS A 84 6.24 4.79 19.52
N LYS A 85 6.49 3.49 19.40
CA LYS A 85 6.36 2.50 20.48
C LYS A 85 7.51 1.51 20.42
N SER A 86 7.96 1.07 21.59
CA SER A 86 8.92 0.00 21.71
C SER A 86 8.65 -0.82 22.97
N GLY A 87 9.19 -2.03 23.00
CA GLY A 87 9.05 -2.90 24.16
C GLY A 87 10.02 -4.06 24.13
N LEU A 88 10.16 -4.70 25.28
CA LEU A 88 10.98 -5.87 25.50
C LEU A 88 10.09 -7.03 25.97
N GLY A 89 10.19 -8.18 25.32
CA GLY A 89 9.30 -9.33 25.51
C GLY A 89 8.63 -9.77 24.22
N SER A 90 7.84 -10.84 24.27
CA SER A 90 7.04 -11.28 23.13
C SER A 90 5.93 -10.27 22.85
N ALA A 91 6.01 -9.57 21.72
CA ALA A 91 4.85 -8.86 21.20
C ALA A 91 3.97 -9.86 20.45
N ASP A 92 2.74 -10.07 20.93
CA ASP A 92 1.81 -11.02 20.30
C ASP A 92 1.52 -10.66 18.82
N ASP A 93 1.54 -9.37 18.47
CA ASP A 93 1.41 -8.88 17.09
C ASP A 93 1.89 -7.42 16.92
N ILE A 94 3.15 -7.22 16.51
CA ILE A 94 3.74 -5.90 16.26
C ILE A 94 3.09 -5.22 15.05
N SER A 95 2.68 -5.99 14.04
CA SER A 95 1.99 -5.47 12.84
C SER A 95 0.66 -4.80 13.21
N SER A 96 -0.05 -5.38 14.17
CA SER A 96 -1.25 -4.77 14.76
C SER A 96 -0.97 -3.45 15.48
N VAL A 97 0.18 -3.33 16.16
CA VAL A 97 0.58 -2.06 16.80
C VAL A 97 0.80 -0.99 15.72
N ALA A 98 1.47 -1.34 14.63
CA ALA A 98 1.70 -0.45 13.50
C ALA A 98 0.37 0.02 12.87
N SER A 99 -0.52 -0.94 12.58
CA SER A 99 -1.87 -0.67 12.04
C SER A 99 -2.69 0.28 12.92
N LYS A 100 -2.60 0.14 14.25
CA LYS A 100 -3.27 1.06 15.20
C LYS A 100 -2.68 2.47 15.14
N MET A 101 -1.36 2.57 15.03
CA MET A 101 -0.66 3.86 14.94
C MET A 101 -0.96 4.56 13.61
N GLU A 102 -1.13 3.84 12.49
CA GLU A 102 -1.59 4.43 11.23
C GLU A 102 -3.00 5.00 11.34
N ILE A 103 -3.91 4.28 11.99
CA ILE A 103 -5.29 4.75 12.24
C ILE A 103 -5.27 6.00 13.13
N GLU A 104 -4.45 6.02 14.18
CA GLU A 104 -4.27 7.18 15.06
C GLU A 104 -3.68 8.38 14.31
N ALA A 105 -2.66 8.16 13.48
CA ALA A 105 -2.07 9.19 12.63
C ALA A 105 -3.10 9.73 11.63
N CYS A 106 -3.92 8.87 11.05
CA CYS A 106 -5.01 9.24 10.15
C CYS A 106 -6.03 10.14 10.87
N GLU A 107 -6.51 9.73 12.05
CA GLU A 107 -7.46 10.54 12.84
C GLU A 107 -6.92 11.92 13.19
N LYS A 108 -5.62 12.05 13.45
CA LYS A 108 -4.96 13.34 13.74
C LYS A 108 -4.68 14.18 12.48
N THR A 109 -4.74 13.59 11.29
CA THR A 109 -4.36 14.24 10.03
C THR A 109 -5.55 14.71 9.21
N ILE A 110 -6.71 14.03 9.30
CA ILE A 110 -7.88 14.30 8.43
C ILE A 110 -8.28 15.77 8.35
N ASP A 111 -8.22 16.50 9.47
CA ASP A 111 -8.67 17.89 9.55
C ASP A 111 -7.62 18.89 9.06
N GLU A 112 -6.36 18.48 8.97
CA GLU A 112 -5.20 19.33 8.68
C GLU A 112 -4.88 19.47 7.17
N VAL A 113 -5.48 18.61 6.33
CA VAL A 113 -5.17 18.53 4.90
C VAL A 113 -6.43 18.34 4.04
N ASP A 114 -6.29 18.63 2.74
CA ASP A 114 -7.34 18.41 1.75
C ASP A 114 -7.50 16.94 1.39
N MET A 115 -6.40 16.16 1.43
CA MET A 115 -6.40 14.74 1.10
C MET A 115 -5.36 13.96 1.93
N VAL A 116 -5.82 12.92 2.62
CA VAL A 116 -4.98 11.96 3.34
C VAL A 116 -4.72 10.75 2.44
N LEU A 117 -3.44 10.40 2.29
CA LEU A 117 -2.98 9.26 1.51
C LEU A 117 -2.48 8.20 2.48
N MET A 118 -3.14 7.04 2.51
CA MET A 118 -2.71 5.89 3.30
C MET A 118 -1.91 4.95 2.42
N ASP A 119 -0.69 4.55 2.83
CA ASP A 119 0.03 3.50 2.10
C ASP A 119 -0.63 2.13 2.35
N GLY A 120 -0.72 1.32 1.30
CA GLY A 120 -1.30 -0.01 1.38
C GLY A 120 -2.78 -0.07 0.99
N SER A 121 -3.47 -1.12 1.44
CA SER A 121 -4.78 -1.49 0.94
C SER A 121 -5.85 -1.46 2.03
N LEU A 122 -6.94 -0.74 1.77
CA LEU A 122 -8.13 -0.72 2.61
C LEU A 122 -8.74 -2.12 2.73
N HIS A 123 -8.73 -2.89 1.64
CA HIS A 123 -9.18 -4.29 1.66
C HIS A 123 -8.37 -5.11 2.67
N SER A 124 -7.03 -5.00 2.64
CA SER A 124 -6.17 -5.69 3.61
C SER A 124 -6.46 -5.22 5.03
N GLN A 125 -6.61 -3.91 5.23
CA GLN A 125 -6.91 -3.32 6.54
C GLN A 125 -8.22 -3.86 7.11
N LEU A 126 -9.29 -3.93 6.31
CA LEU A 126 -10.59 -4.45 6.72
C LEU A 126 -10.61 -5.98 6.90
N MET A 127 -9.71 -6.70 6.23
CA MET A 127 -9.55 -8.16 6.34
C MET A 127 -8.70 -8.61 7.54
N THR A 128 -7.95 -7.71 8.17
CA THR A 128 -7.22 -8.05 9.39
C THR A 128 -8.21 -8.59 10.45
N ARG A 129 -7.80 -9.61 11.22
CA ARG A 129 -8.65 -10.29 12.22
C ARG A 129 -9.14 -9.37 13.36
N GLN A 130 -8.77 -8.09 13.33
CA GLN A 130 -9.13 -7.10 14.33
C GLN A 130 -10.34 -6.29 13.87
N ALA A 131 -11.53 -6.89 14.01
CA ALA A 131 -12.79 -6.26 13.60
C ALA A 131 -12.98 -4.82 14.12
N ASN A 132 -12.42 -4.50 15.29
CA ASN A 132 -12.44 -3.17 15.92
C ASN A 132 -11.60 -2.12 15.16
N LEU A 133 -10.49 -2.50 14.52
CA LEU A 133 -9.71 -1.57 13.71
C LEU A 133 -10.47 -1.18 12.44
N GLY A 134 -11.11 -2.16 11.80
CA GLY A 134 -11.91 -1.94 10.61
C GLY A 134 -13.08 -0.97 10.83
N SER A 135 -13.77 -1.05 11.97
CA SER A 135 -14.84 -0.08 12.29
C SER A 135 -14.28 1.32 12.60
N THR A 136 -13.11 1.40 13.24
CA THR A 136 -12.47 2.68 13.59
C THR A 136 -12.03 3.44 12.33
N ILE A 137 -11.36 2.76 11.38
CA ILE A 137 -10.94 3.39 10.12
C ILE A 137 -12.15 3.84 9.31
N VAL A 138 -13.21 3.02 9.21
CA VAL A 138 -14.46 3.39 8.53
C VAL A 138 -15.09 4.63 9.15
N ARG A 139 -15.11 4.73 10.48
CA ARG A 139 -15.62 5.91 11.19
C ARG A 139 -14.80 7.16 10.85
N ILE A 140 -13.47 7.06 10.80
CA ILE A 140 -12.58 8.17 10.46
C ILE A 140 -12.79 8.61 9.01
N MET A 141 -12.80 7.68 8.06
CA MET A 141 -13.01 7.98 6.63
C MET A 141 -14.36 8.68 6.38
N LYS A 142 -15.42 8.27 7.10
CA LYS A 142 -16.75 8.90 7.02
C LYS A 142 -16.81 10.34 7.54
N LYS A 143 -15.81 10.83 8.29
CA LYS A 143 -15.84 12.20 8.84
C LYS A 143 -15.70 13.27 7.75
N LYS A 144 -14.81 13.07 6.76
CA LYS A 144 -14.43 14.13 5.80
C LYS A 144 -14.29 13.66 4.35
N ASP A 145 -14.48 12.37 4.08
CA ASP A 145 -14.42 11.76 2.73
C ASP A 145 -13.18 12.17 1.92
N ASN A 146 -12.04 12.32 2.61
CA ASN A 146 -10.78 12.81 2.06
C ASN A 146 -9.63 11.82 2.21
N VAL A 147 -9.93 10.57 2.56
CA VAL A 147 -8.94 9.51 2.79
C VAL A 147 -8.91 8.57 1.59
N VAL A 148 -7.74 8.44 0.97
CA VAL A 148 -7.52 7.54 -0.17
C VAL A 148 -6.42 6.54 0.18
N PHE A 149 -6.72 5.26 0.01
CA PHE A 149 -5.71 4.20 0.14
C PHE A 149 -5.01 3.98 -1.19
N ILE A 150 -3.68 3.91 -1.16
CA ILE A 150 -2.84 3.79 -2.34
C ILE A 150 -1.89 2.61 -2.20
N ALA A 151 -1.98 1.66 -3.13
CA ALA A 151 -1.08 0.51 -3.16
C ALA A 151 -0.28 0.44 -4.47
N LYS A 152 1.05 0.25 -4.37
CA LYS A 152 1.96 0.01 -5.52
C LYS A 152 1.78 -1.38 -6.12
N THR A 153 1.30 -2.33 -5.30
CA THR A 153 1.11 -3.72 -5.68
C THR A 153 -0.31 -4.14 -5.32
N SER A 154 -0.87 -5.06 -6.08
CA SER A 154 -2.19 -5.62 -5.80
C SER A 154 -2.28 -7.04 -6.34
N ASN A 155 -2.70 -7.95 -5.46
CA ASN A 155 -3.01 -9.33 -5.81
C ASN A 155 -4.51 -9.54 -6.09
N THR A 156 -5.32 -8.47 -6.05
CA THR A 156 -6.74 -8.53 -6.40
C THR A 156 -6.90 -9.00 -7.84
N LYS A 157 -7.69 -10.06 -8.06
CA LYS A 157 -7.99 -10.62 -9.39
C LYS A 157 -9.44 -10.41 -9.82
N LYS A 158 -10.17 -9.55 -9.11
CA LYS A 158 -11.65 -9.59 -9.09
C LYS A 158 -12.28 -9.14 -10.40
N GLN A 159 -11.63 -8.27 -11.15
CA GLN A 159 -12.15 -7.81 -12.44
C GLN A 159 -12.01 -8.87 -13.53
N PHE A 160 -10.99 -9.74 -13.45
CA PHE A 160 -10.70 -10.74 -14.48
C PHE A 160 -10.80 -12.20 -13.99
N GLU A 161 -11.22 -12.43 -12.74
CA GLU A 161 -11.33 -13.75 -12.09
C GLU A 161 -12.16 -14.73 -12.94
N LYS A 162 -13.31 -14.27 -13.45
CA LYS A 162 -14.23 -15.07 -14.28
C LYS A 162 -13.63 -15.49 -15.63
N LEU A 163 -12.58 -14.80 -16.09
CA LEU A 163 -11.84 -15.12 -17.32
C LEU A 163 -10.66 -16.08 -17.03
N GLY A 164 -10.47 -16.48 -15.77
CA GLY A 164 -9.37 -17.37 -15.36
C GLY A 164 -8.04 -16.65 -15.20
N SER A 165 -8.06 -15.39 -14.77
CA SER A 165 -6.84 -14.60 -14.53
C SER A 165 -5.88 -15.27 -13.55
N LEU A 166 -4.60 -15.33 -13.92
CA LEU A 166 -3.55 -15.95 -13.12
C LEU A 166 -2.77 -14.92 -12.30
N ALA A 167 -2.72 -13.66 -12.75
CA ALA A 167 -2.10 -12.54 -12.05
C ALA A 167 -3.15 -11.58 -11.46
N GLY A 168 -2.70 -10.59 -10.68
CA GLY A 168 -3.55 -9.48 -10.22
C GLY A 168 -4.03 -8.60 -11.38
N ASP A 169 -5.16 -7.94 -11.23
CA ASP A 169 -5.76 -7.06 -12.24
C ASP A 169 -4.77 -5.96 -12.70
N ILE A 170 -3.95 -5.44 -11.76
CA ILE A 170 -2.88 -4.46 -12.02
C ILE A 170 -1.85 -4.92 -13.06
N PHE A 171 -1.57 -6.22 -13.12
CA PHE A 171 -0.64 -6.80 -14.09
C PHE A 171 -1.18 -6.63 -15.50
N TYR A 172 -2.45 -6.96 -15.72
CA TYR A 172 -3.08 -6.86 -17.04
C TYR A 172 -3.22 -5.40 -17.48
N TYR A 173 -3.57 -4.49 -16.58
CA TYR A 173 -3.62 -3.06 -16.91
C TYR A 173 -2.24 -2.51 -17.32
N ASN A 174 -1.16 -2.95 -16.66
CA ASN A 174 0.20 -2.57 -17.06
C ASN A 174 0.60 -3.10 -18.45
N HIS A 175 0.00 -4.19 -18.94
CA HIS A 175 0.32 -4.75 -20.26
C HIS A 175 -0.42 -4.07 -21.42
N VAL A 176 -1.57 -3.42 -21.17
CA VAL A 176 -2.43 -2.94 -22.25
C VAL A 176 -2.16 -1.50 -22.67
N THR A 177 -1.56 -0.70 -21.80
CA THR A 177 -1.33 0.72 -22.06
C THR A 177 -0.09 1.19 -21.32
N ASN A 178 0.56 2.22 -21.86
CA ASN A 178 1.60 3.01 -21.20
C ASN A 178 1.12 4.45 -20.91
N ASN A 179 -0.09 4.81 -21.33
CA ASN A 179 -0.63 6.17 -21.23
C ASN A 179 -1.30 6.39 -19.86
N PRO A 180 -1.40 7.64 -19.39
CA PRO A 180 -2.22 8.04 -18.26
C PRO A 180 -3.69 7.65 -18.41
N GLY A 181 -4.34 7.44 -17.28
CA GLY A 181 -5.75 7.09 -17.23
C GLY A 181 -6.06 6.24 -16.03
N PHE A 182 -7.25 5.65 -16.05
CA PHE A 182 -7.73 4.82 -14.97
C PHE A 182 -8.62 3.69 -15.46
N SER A 183 -8.70 2.60 -14.70
CA SER A 183 -9.68 1.55 -14.96
C SER A 183 -11.07 1.96 -14.52
N LYS A 184 -12.11 1.37 -15.11
CA LYS A 184 -13.47 1.43 -14.55
C LYS A 184 -13.47 1.06 -13.07
N ILE A 185 -14.30 1.77 -12.31
CA ILE A 185 -14.44 1.58 -10.86
C ILE A 185 -15.02 0.19 -10.59
N PHE A 186 -14.39 -0.52 -9.67
CA PHE A 186 -14.84 -1.83 -9.20
C PHE A 186 -15.28 -1.74 -7.74
N VAL A 187 -16.51 -2.16 -7.46
CA VAL A 187 -17.13 -2.11 -6.13
C VAL A 187 -17.15 -3.50 -5.49
N GLU A 188 -16.57 -3.62 -4.31
CA GLU A 188 -16.57 -4.84 -3.49
C GLU A 188 -17.47 -4.67 -2.26
N LYS A 189 -18.56 -5.46 -2.19
CA LYS A 189 -19.59 -5.39 -1.13
C LYS A 189 -19.47 -6.51 -0.08
N LYS A 190 -18.32 -7.18 0.02
CA LYS A 190 -18.18 -8.44 0.80
C LYS A 190 -18.13 -8.26 2.31
N TYR A 191 -17.94 -7.04 2.81
CA TYR A 191 -17.57 -6.80 4.20
C TYR A 191 -18.72 -6.35 5.10
N GLY A 192 -19.95 -6.34 4.57
CA GLY A 192 -21.12 -5.75 5.21
C GLY A 192 -21.56 -4.47 4.51
N SER A 193 -22.76 -3.99 4.83
CA SER A 193 -23.36 -2.81 4.19
C SER A 193 -22.58 -1.52 4.47
N ASP A 194 -21.82 -1.46 5.55
CA ASP A 194 -21.06 -0.31 6.00
C ASP A 194 -19.59 -0.30 5.54
N LYS A 195 -19.14 -1.38 4.89
CA LYS A 195 -17.73 -1.62 4.48
C LYS A 195 -17.62 -1.92 2.98
N ILE A 196 -18.30 -1.12 2.18
CA ILE A 196 -18.20 -1.23 0.73
C ILE A 196 -16.91 -0.53 0.29
N ILE A 197 -16.11 -1.20 -0.54
CA ILE A 197 -14.85 -0.65 -1.07
C ILE A 197 -15.01 -0.41 -2.57
N SER A 198 -14.78 0.82 -3.01
CA SER A 198 -14.59 1.12 -4.43
C SER A 198 -13.12 1.19 -4.74
N SER A 199 -12.71 0.64 -5.88
CA SER A 199 -11.31 0.62 -6.29
C SER A 199 -11.13 0.90 -7.77
N THR A 200 -10.03 1.55 -8.11
CA THR A 200 -9.60 1.77 -9.50
C THR A 200 -8.08 1.69 -9.59
N PHE A 201 -7.59 1.28 -10.75
CA PHE A 201 -6.17 1.31 -11.10
C PHE A 201 -5.88 2.58 -11.90
N VAL A 202 -4.83 3.31 -11.53
CA VAL A 202 -4.52 4.62 -12.08
C VAL A 202 -3.08 4.66 -12.57
N ARG A 203 -2.86 5.29 -13.72
CA ARG A 203 -1.54 5.78 -14.16
C ARG A 203 -1.57 7.30 -14.25
N LEU A 204 -0.66 7.96 -13.54
CA LEU A 204 -0.60 9.43 -13.47
C LEU A 204 0.19 10.08 -14.62
N SER A 205 1.18 9.39 -15.21
CA SER A 205 2.02 9.91 -16.28
C SER A 205 2.44 8.79 -17.23
N ASP A 206 2.84 9.14 -18.46
CA ASP A 206 3.31 8.15 -19.43
C ASP A 206 4.42 7.26 -18.86
N SER A 207 4.29 5.96 -19.09
CA SER A 207 5.27 4.93 -18.72
C SER A 207 5.64 4.87 -17.23
N THR A 208 4.84 5.49 -16.34
CA THR A 208 5.00 5.32 -14.89
C THR A 208 4.26 4.08 -14.40
N PRO A 209 4.57 3.58 -13.19
CA PRO A 209 3.81 2.49 -12.60
C PRO A 209 2.32 2.82 -12.48
N ILE A 210 1.49 1.78 -12.58
CA ILE A 210 0.10 1.84 -12.16
C ILE A 210 0.04 1.67 -10.65
N ILE A 211 -0.83 2.45 -10.00
CA ILE A 211 -1.17 2.33 -8.58
C ILE A 211 -2.64 1.95 -8.44
N LYS A 212 -3.00 1.27 -7.36
CA LYS A 212 -4.39 1.01 -7.00
C LYS A 212 -4.86 2.09 -6.03
N LEU A 213 -5.98 2.74 -6.33
CA LEU A 213 -6.70 3.60 -5.41
C LEU A 213 -7.88 2.82 -4.82
N GLU A 214 -8.10 2.98 -3.52
CA GLU A 214 -9.25 2.42 -2.82
C GLU A 214 -9.94 3.49 -1.97
N PHE A 215 -11.27 3.47 -2.01
CA PHE A 215 -12.17 4.42 -1.38
C PHE A 215 -13.24 3.67 -0.59
N LEU A 216 -13.83 4.35 0.40
CA LEU A 216 -14.95 3.81 1.16
C LEU A 216 -16.27 4.25 0.52
N GLY A 217 -17.15 3.29 0.23
CA GLY A 217 -18.47 3.55 -0.36
C GLY A 217 -18.58 3.01 -1.79
N GLU A 218 -19.77 3.17 -2.39
CA GLU A 218 -20.07 2.72 -3.76
C GLU A 218 -20.44 3.84 -4.73
N HIS A 219 -20.59 5.07 -4.24
CA HIS A 219 -21.10 6.20 -5.01
C HIS A 219 -19.97 7.08 -5.55
N HIS A 220 -18.97 6.44 -6.17
CA HIS A 220 -17.87 7.14 -6.82
C HIS A 220 -18.06 7.12 -8.34
N ASP A 221 -17.75 8.24 -8.99
CA ASP A 221 -17.90 8.40 -10.43
C ASP A 221 -16.59 8.78 -11.13
N GLU A 222 -16.60 8.79 -12.47
CA GLU A 222 -15.41 9.12 -13.25
C GLU A 222 -14.93 10.56 -13.05
N SER A 223 -15.81 11.50 -12.71
CA SER A 223 -15.44 12.90 -12.50
C SER A 223 -14.65 13.06 -11.21
N GLU A 224 -15.05 12.35 -10.16
CA GLU A 224 -14.33 12.27 -8.90
C GLU A 224 -12.93 11.66 -9.10
N ILE A 225 -12.83 10.53 -9.81
CA ILE A 225 -11.52 9.90 -10.10
C ILE A 225 -10.61 10.85 -10.88
N LYS A 226 -11.14 11.59 -11.86
CA LYS A 226 -10.37 12.59 -12.62
C LYS A 226 -9.85 13.72 -11.72
N SER A 227 -10.67 14.24 -10.79
CA SER A 227 -10.22 15.26 -9.82
C SER A 227 -9.14 14.69 -8.89
N ILE A 228 -9.31 13.48 -8.36
CA ILE A 228 -8.29 12.82 -7.54
C ILE A 228 -7.00 12.64 -8.32
N MET A 229 -7.06 12.20 -9.58
CA MET A 229 -5.90 12.09 -10.46
C MET A 229 -5.19 13.43 -10.65
N ASN A 230 -5.93 14.53 -10.86
CA ASN A 230 -5.34 15.88 -11.00
C ASN A 230 -4.58 16.31 -9.73
N LYS A 231 -5.21 16.12 -8.56
CA LYS A 231 -4.62 16.40 -7.25
C LYS A 231 -3.37 15.56 -7.00
N LEU A 232 -3.45 14.25 -7.22
CA LEU A 232 -2.31 13.34 -7.06
C LEU A 232 -1.19 13.68 -8.04
N TYR A 233 -1.50 14.03 -9.29
CA TYR A 233 -0.50 14.37 -10.31
C TYR A 233 0.35 15.58 -9.89
N LYS A 234 -0.26 16.61 -9.28
CA LYS A 234 0.46 17.77 -8.74
C LYS A 234 1.51 17.38 -7.70
N THR A 235 1.20 16.44 -6.80
CA THR A 235 2.05 16.08 -5.66
C THR A 235 2.82 14.77 -5.86
N SER A 236 2.87 14.22 -7.07
CA SER A 236 3.52 12.95 -7.38
C SER A 236 4.85 13.13 -8.10
N VAL A 237 5.80 12.23 -7.83
CA VAL A 237 7.09 12.14 -8.52
C VAL A 237 7.23 10.72 -9.07
N GLY A 238 7.47 10.61 -10.38
CA GLY A 238 7.59 9.29 -11.04
C GLY A 238 6.31 8.46 -11.00
N GLY A 239 5.14 9.11 -10.95
CA GLY A 239 3.83 8.45 -10.92
C GLY A 239 3.41 7.93 -9.54
N TYR A 240 4.10 8.32 -8.46
CA TYR A 240 3.73 7.97 -7.09
C TYR A 240 3.71 9.21 -6.18
N PRO A 241 2.74 9.34 -5.26
CA PRO A 241 2.64 10.51 -4.38
C PRO A 241 3.87 10.72 -3.52
N TYR A 242 4.41 11.94 -3.54
CA TYR A 242 5.66 12.25 -2.85
C TYR A 242 5.51 12.19 -1.33
N ALA A 243 4.35 12.59 -0.80
CA ALA A 243 4.05 12.51 0.63
C ALA A 243 4.14 11.07 1.17
N LEU A 244 3.67 10.07 0.41
CA LEU A 244 3.82 8.65 0.77
C LEU A 244 5.28 8.18 0.72
N LYS A 245 6.05 8.65 -0.26
CA LYS A 245 7.50 8.38 -0.31
C LYS A 245 8.23 8.95 0.91
N LEU A 246 7.83 10.16 1.33
CA LEU A 246 8.37 10.78 2.54
C LEU A 246 7.96 9.99 3.79
N ALA A 247 6.70 9.59 3.93
CA ALA A 247 6.22 8.82 5.08
C ALA A 247 7.01 7.52 5.23
N HIS A 248 7.13 6.75 4.14
CA HIS A 248 7.90 5.50 4.09
C HIS A 248 9.36 5.66 4.53
N ASN A 249 10.02 6.73 4.06
CA ASN A 249 11.41 6.98 4.41
C ASN A 249 11.59 7.42 5.86
N ASN A 250 10.61 8.11 6.45
CA ASN A 250 10.69 8.62 7.82
C ASN A 250 10.21 7.63 8.87
N CYS A 251 9.35 6.67 8.53
CA CYS A 251 8.94 5.62 9.47
C CYS A 251 9.93 4.45 9.51
N LYS A 252 10.71 4.19 8.44
CA LYS A 252 11.55 3.00 8.32
C LYS A 252 12.46 2.75 9.55
N ILE A 253 12.31 1.56 10.16
CA ILE A 253 13.20 1.07 11.23
C ILE A 253 14.14 0.00 10.68
N SER A 254 15.41 0.36 10.53
CA SER A 254 16.48 -0.53 10.09
C SER A 254 17.08 -1.37 11.22
N ASP A 255 17.72 -2.49 10.87
CA ASP A 255 18.45 -3.33 11.83
C ASP A 255 19.57 -2.56 12.55
N LYS A 256 20.16 -1.57 11.86
CA LYS A 256 21.16 -0.67 12.45
C LYS A 256 20.58 0.20 13.56
N GLU A 257 19.33 0.64 13.44
CA GLU A 257 18.63 1.40 14.48
C GLU A 257 18.27 0.51 15.67
N LEU A 258 17.80 -0.71 15.41
CA LEU A 258 17.60 -1.69 16.47
C LEU A 258 18.90 -2.00 17.22
N ALA A 259 20.01 -2.23 16.52
CA ALA A 259 21.31 -2.47 17.15
C ALA A 259 21.76 -1.29 18.04
N LYS A 260 21.47 -0.04 17.63
CA LYS A 260 21.69 1.13 18.49
C LYS A 260 20.78 1.10 19.72
N MET A 261 19.50 0.77 19.58
CA MET A 261 18.58 0.64 20.72
C MET A 261 19.05 -0.43 21.71
N VAL A 262 19.52 -1.59 21.21
CA VAL A 262 20.10 -2.67 22.02
C VAL A 262 21.29 -2.16 22.84
N SER A 263 22.18 -1.41 22.21
CA SER A 263 23.34 -0.80 22.88
C SER A 263 22.92 0.24 23.92
N LEU A 264 21.96 1.12 23.59
CA LEU A 264 21.45 2.16 24.50
C LEU A 264 20.75 1.56 25.73
N LEU A 265 20.04 0.45 25.56
CA LEU A 265 19.35 -0.26 26.63
C LEU A 265 20.28 -1.17 27.45
N GLY A 266 21.56 -1.29 27.07
CA GLY A 266 22.51 -2.17 27.76
C GLY A 266 22.25 -3.67 27.57
N LEU A 267 21.35 -4.06 26.67
CA LEU A 267 20.97 -5.46 26.45
C LEU A 267 22.13 -6.32 25.93
N SER A 268 23.11 -5.70 25.26
CA SER A 268 24.35 -6.35 24.83
C SER A 268 25.18 -6.90 25.99
N ASN A 269 25.03 -6.32 27.19
CA ASN A 269 25.79 -6.68 28.38
C ASN A 269 25.06 -7.69 29.26
N GLU A 270 23.72 -7.63 29.27
CA GLU A 270 22.84 -8.54 30.03
C GLU A 270 22.70 -9.90 29.36
N ILE A 271 22.61 -9.92 28.03
CA ILE A 271 22.31 -11.14 27.27
C ILE A 271 23.58 -11.55 26.54
N GLY A 272 24.29 -12.55 27.10
CA GLY A 272 25.56 -13.04 26.56
C GLY A 272 25.54 -13.14 25.03
N SER A 273 26.45 -12.39 24.40
CA SER A 273 26.41 -11.99 23.01
C SER A 273 26.43 -13.17 22.04
N ARG A 274 25.26 -13.70 21.70
CA ARG A 274 25.05 -14.56 20.52
C ARG A 274 23.70 -14.21 19.94
N GLU A 275 23.73 -13.38 18.90
CA GLU A 275 22.68 -13.42 17.88
C GLU A 275 22.52 -14.88 17.46
N VAL A 276 21.29 -15.37 17.48
CA VAL A 276 20.99 -16.67 16.86
C VAL A 276 21.18 -16.43 15.37
N LEU A 277 22.29 -16.91 14.81
CA LEU A 277 22.54 -16.91 13.38
C LEU A 277 21.36 -17.60 12.69
N GLY A 278 20.53 -16.82 12.01
CA GLY A 278 19.41 -17.26 11.16
C GLY A 278 19.73 -17.00 9.70
#